data_AF-A0A521X2W2-F1
#
_entry.id   AF-A0A521X2W2-F1
#
_cell.length_a   1.000
_cell.length_b   1.000
_cell.length_c   1.000
_cell.angle_alpha   90.00
_cell.angle_beta   90.00
_cell.angle_gamma   90.00
#
_symmetry.space_group_name_H-M   'P 1'
#
loop_
_entity.id
_entity.type
_entity.pdbx_description
1 polymer ?
#
loop_
_entity_poly.entity_id
_entity_poly.type
_entity_poly.pdbx_seq_one_letter_code
_entity_poly.pdbx_strand_id
1 'polypeptide(L)'
;MSELMDLKLRISFFRFAVKNRCGIVEIQYPFSYQEQVVQPQVEPLRTKKPELLFQSQDEDDGAFDNEGRNAYDILCEQVTRALQNAKEGKSSSVNFSNQPHNIITEVLNEFAYSDSGKYKKPIYIQVIYTDGSQGEKLPLQCLPRHDSKELAKLLKSPPLRATLLSMRHLELDDKVDISWFRNREVSKTRAFSETDQFCYAETKRQLVETRKDGPFVLHLYQTGLQPAVIGFYRALIEELIQRAKLPPSLAVIPFYHRRKSGYQSGEAWS
;
A
#
# COMPACT_ATOMS: atom_id res chain seq x y z
N MET A 1 -11.44 43.09 -13.27
CA MET A 1 -10.96 43.21 -14.67
C MET A 1 -9.65 42.46 -14.95
N SER A 2 -8.78 42.17 -13.97
CA SER A 2 -7.50 41.46 -14.22
C SER A 2 -7.65 39.94 -14.42
N GLU A 3 -8.59 39.26 -13.76
CA GLU A 3 -8.75 37.80 -13.84
C GLU A 3 -9.16 37.30 -15.25
N LEU A 4 -10.02 38.06 -15.93
CA LEU A 4 -10.47 37.74 -17.30
C LEU A 4 -9.34 37.91 -18.33
N MET A 5 -8.37 38.77 -18.03
CA MET A 5 -7.20 38.99 -18.88
C MET A 5 -6.17 37.86 -18.66
N ASP A 6 -6.00 37.42 -17.41
CA ASP A 6 -5.13 36.32 -17.01
C ASP A 6 -5.57 34.98 -17.62
N LEU A 7 -6.90 34.70 -17.61
CA LEU A 7 -7.45 33.48 -18.21
C LEU A 7 -7.21 33.43 -19.72
N LYS A 8 -7.34 34.55 -20.43
CA LYS A 8 -7.07 34.63 -21.88
C LYS A 8 -5.60 34.38 -22.19
N LEU A 9 -4.69 34.91 -21.37
CA LEU A 9 -3.25 34.70 -21.50
C LEU A 9 -2.91 33.20 -21.30
N ARG A 10 -3.47 32.59 -20.26
CA ARG A 10 -3.30 31.17 -19.94
C ARG A 10 -3.78 30.25 -21.07
N ILE A 11 -4.97 30.53 -21.63
CA ILE A 11 -5.50 29.78 -22.78
C ILE A 11 -4.59 29.94 -24.00
N SER A 12 -4.06 31.15 -24.25
CA SER A 12 -3.15 31.40 -25.38
C SER A 12 -1.84 30.61 -25.25
N PHE A 13 -1.29 30.54 -24.03
CA PHE A 13 -0.08 29.79 -23.73
C PHE A 13 -0.27 28.28 -23.94
N PHE A 14 -1.39 27.71 -23.49
CA PHE A 14 -1.69 26.29 -23.72
C PHE A 14 -1.82 25.95 -25.22
N ARG A 15 -2.47 26.81 -26.00
CA ARG A 15 -2.56 26.63 -27.46
C ARG A 15 -1.19 26.69 -28.12
N PHE A 16 -0.32 27.58 -27.67
CA PHE A 16 1.06 27.68 -28.13
C PHE A 16 1.86 26.40 -27.81
N ALA A 17 1.78 25.89 -26.58
CA ALA A 17 2.51 24.70 -26.16
C ALA A 17 2.06 23.44 -26.93
N VAL A 18 0.75 23.28 -27.17
CA VAL A 18 0.21 22.18 -28.00
C VAL A 18 0.71 22.28 -29.43
N LYS A 19 0.68 23.48 -30.04
CA LYS A 19 1.17 23.71 -31.41
C LYS A 19 2.65 23.32 -31.57
N ASN A 20 3.46 23.52 -30.53
CA ASN A 20 4.90 23.26 -30.57
C ASN A 20 5.31 21.92 -29.93
N ARG A 21 4.35 21.07 -29.56
CA ARG A 21 4.58 19.76 -28.91
C ARG A 21 5.43 19.87 -27.64
N CYS A 22 5.24 20.92 -26.86
CA CYS A 22 5.92 21.11 -25.58
C CYS A 22 5.14 20.42 -24.44
N GLY A 23 5.86 19.89 -23.45
CA GLY A 23 5.28 19.53 -22.15
C GLY A 23 4.96 20.78 -21.34
N ILE A 24 3.91 20.73 -20.52
CA ILE A 24 3.47 21.85 -19.67
C ILE A 24 3.50 21.40 -18.21
N VAL A 25 4.15 22.18 -17.36
CA VAL A 25 4.08 22.05 -15.90
C VAL A 25 3.40 23.31 -15.37
N GLU A 26 2.29 23.13 -14.65
CA GLU A 26 1.54 24.21 -14.04
C GLU A 26 1.57 24.06 -12.52
N ILE A 27 2.00 25.11 -11.84
CA ILE A 27 1.95 25.20 -10.38
C ILE A 27 0.60 25.80 -10.00
N GLN A 28 -0.26 25.00 -9.36
CA GLN A 28 -1.52 25.51 -8.81
C GLN A 28 -1.31 25.87 -7.36
N TYR A 29 -1.49 27.16 -7.04
CA TYR A 29 -1.57 27.60 -5.65
C TYR A 29 -2.96 27.25 -5.10
N PRO A 30 -3.05 26.66 -3.90
CA PRO A 30 -4.34 26.34 -3.29
C PRO A 30 -5.16 27.64 -3.12
N PHE A 31 -6.46 27.54 -3.37
CA PHE A 31 -7.40 28.62 -3.10
C PHE A 31 -7.31 29.02 -1.62
N SER A 32 -6.87 30.24 -1.34
CA SER A 32 -6.99 30.81 0.00
C SER A 32 -8.47 31.12 0.25
N TYR A 33 -9.17 30.21 0.92
CA TYR A 33 -10.45 30.55 1.54
C TYR A 33 -10.16 31.61 2.61
N GLN A 34 -10.48 32.87 2.32
CA GLN A 34 -10.66 33.85 3.39
C GLN A 34 -11.99 33.50 4.05
N GLU A 35 -11.93 32.78 5.18
CA GLU A 35 -13.10 32.66 6.05
C GLU A 35 -13.52 34.08 6.44
N GLN A 36 -14.64 34.54 5.87
CA GLN A 36 -15.37 35.66 6.45
C GLN A 36 -15.93 35.16 7.78
N VAL A 37 -15.20 35.43 8.86
CA VAL A 37 -15.69 35.22 10.22
C VAL A 37 -16.83 36.21 10.46
N VAL A 38 -18.04 35.82 10.07
CA VAL A 38 -19.27 36.44 10.57
C VAL A 38 -19.43 35.93 12.00
N GLN A 39 -19.03 36.72 12.99
CA GLN A 39 -19.36 36.43 14.39
C GLN A 39 -20.87 36.59 14.57
N PRO A 40 -21.64 35.51 14.79
CA PRO A 40 -23.04 35.66 15.13
C PRO A 40 -23.12 36.04 16.60
N GLN A 41 -23.75 37.17 16.91
CA GLN A 41 -24.19 37.45 18.28
C GLN A 41 -25.35 36.51 18.60
N VAL A 42 -25.11 35.53 19.46
CA VAL A 42 -26.16 34.64 19.99
C VAL A 42 -26.21 34.79 21.50
N GLU A 43 -27.35 35.26 22.00
CA GLU A 43 -27.66 35.31 23.43
C GLU A 43 -27.66 33.90 24.05
N PRO A 44 -27.19 33.74 25.30
CA PRO A 44 -27.01 32.44 25.90
C PRO A 44 -28.35 31.87 26.41
N LEU A 45 -28.98 31.01 25.61
CA LEU A 45 -30.06 30.15 26.08
C LEU A 45 -29.48 28.98 26.90
N ARG A 46 -29.73 29.02 28.21
CA ARG A 46 -29.49 27.92 29.15
C ARG A 46 -30.44 26.76 28.84
N THR A 47 -29.95 25.74 28.16
CA THR A 47 -30.59 24.41 28.11
C THR A 47 -29.55 23.31 28.25
N LYS A 48 -29.92 22.27 29.01
CA LYS A 48 -29.09 21.12 29.41
C LYS A 48 -28.36 20.51 28.21
N LYS A 49 -27.04 20.30 28.37
CA LYS A 49 -26.13 19.69 27.39
C LYS A 49 -26.67 18.35 26.88
N PRO A 50 -26.84 18.19 25.56
CA PRO A 50 -26.52 16.96 24.88
C PRO A 50 -25.00 16.89 24.69
N GLU A 51 -24.35 15.84 25.17
CA GLU A 51 -22.96 15.53 24.83
C GLU A 51 -22.88 15.15 23.35
N LEU A 52 -22.40 16.07 22.52
CA LEU A 52 -21.89 15.77 21.19
C LEU A 52 -20.37 15.83 21.26
N LEU A 53 -19.76 14.66 21.42
CA LEU A 53 -18.34 14.41 21.20
C LEU A 53 -18.03 14.58 19.70
N PHE A 54 -17.53 15.74 19.32
CA PHE A 54 -16.61 15.82 18.19
C PHE A 54 -15.22 15.47 18.72
N GLN A 55 -14.90 14.18 18.69
CA GLN A 55 -13.52 13.74 18.71
C GLN A 55 -12.95 14.04 17.32
N SER A 56 -11.85 14.78 17.29
CA SER A 56 -10.85 14.61 16.24
C SER A 56 -10.72 13.12 15.99
N GLN A 57 -10.86 12.68 14.73
CA GLN A 57 -10.59 11.29 14.36
C GLN A 57 -9.10 11.05 14.57
N ASP A 58 -8.79 10.70 15.81
CA ASP A 58 -7.67 9.84 16.15
C ASP A 58 -7.78 8.63 15.23
N GLU A 59 -6.77 8.40 14.38
CA GLU A 59 -6.50 7.07 13.84
C GLU A 59 -5.99 6.20 15.01
N ASP A 60 -6.90 5.96 15.95
CA ASP A 60 -6.92 4.83 16.84
C ASP A 60 -7.41 3.66 15.98
N ASP A 61 -6.46 2.98 15.34
CA ASP A 61 -6.68 1.65 14.78
C ASP A 61 -7.29 0.81 15.89
N GLY A 62 -8.62 0.69 15.85
CA GLY A 62 -9.42 0.02 16.87
C GLY A 62 -8.83 -1.34 17.18
N ALA A 63 -8.10 -1.39 18.29
CA ALA A 63 -7.65 -2.60 18.91
C ALA A 63 -8.91 -3.41 19.23
N PHE A 64 -9.09 -4.51 18.50
CA PHE A 64 -9.90 -5.59 19.02
C PHE A 64 -9.36 -5.93 20.40
N ASP A 65 -10.27 -6.04 21.37
CA ASP A 65 -10.03 -6.60 22.70
C ASP A 65 -9.55 -8.06 22.55
N ASN A 66 -8.27 -8.20 22.18
CA ASN A 66 -7.54 -9.45 22.20
C ASN A 66 -6.94 -9.52 23.60
N GLU A 67 -7.61 -10.25 24.50
CA GLU A 67 -7.14 -10.62 25.84
C GLU A 67 -5.64 -10.99 25.81
N GLY A 68 -4.76 -10.02 26.04
CA GLY A 68 -3.30 -10.19 26.18
C GLY A 68 -2.53 -10.83 25.01
N ARG A 69 -3.16 -11.17 23.88
CA ARG A 69 -2.51 -11.88 22.76
C ARG A 69 -2.03 -10.94 21.68
N ASN A 70 -0.80 -11.14 21.23
CA ASN A 70 -0.18 -10.37 20.16
C ASN A 70 -0.92 -10.60 18.83
N ALA A 71 -1.34 -9.52 18.16
CA ALA A 71 -2.03 -9.57 16.87
C ALA A 71 -1.23 -10.34 15.80
N TYR A 72 0.10 -10.31 15.88
CA TYR A 72 0.98 -11.11 15.04
C TYR A 72 0.70 -12.61 15.18
N ASP A 73 0.71 -13.13 16.41
CA ASP A 73 0.55 -14.55 16.70
C ASP A 73 -0.83 -15.05 16.25
N ILE A 74 -1.86 -14.24 16.47
CA ILE A 74 -3.23 -14.53 16.03
C ILE A 74 -3.28 -14.67 14.49
N LEU A 75 -2.65 -13.75 13.76
CA LEU A 75 -2.65 -13.82 12.31
C LEU A 75 -1.83 -15.01 11.80
N CYS A 76 -0.68 -15.32 12.43
CA CYS A 76 0.10 -16.52 12.13
C CYS A 76 -0.71 -17.81 12.33
N GLU A 77 -1.48 -17.91 13.42
CA GLU A 77 -2.36 -19.05 13.68
C GLU A 77 -3.45 -19.20 12.60
N GLN A 78 -4.06 -18.09 12.19
CA GLN A 78 -5.08 -18.08 11.13
C GLN A 78 -4.51 -18.56 9.80
N VAL A 79 -3.35 -18.02 9.39
CA VAL A 79 -2.67 -18.42 8.15
C VAL A 79 -2.25 -19.89 8.21
N THR A 80 -1.68 -20.34 9.32
CA THR A 80 -1.29 -21.75 9.54
C THR A 80 -2.48 -22.68 9.37
N ARG A 81 -3.63 -22.34 10.00
CA ARG A 81 -4.86 -23.13 9.88
C ARG A 81 -5.38 -23.17 8.44
N ALA A 82 -5.36 -22.04 7.74
CA ALA A 82 -5.78 -21.97 6.34
C ALA A 82 -4.88 -22.81 5.42
N LEU A 83 -3.56 -22.80 5.65
CA LEU A 83 -2.61 -23.64 4.92
C LEU A 83 -2.83 -25.12 5.16
N GLN A 84 -3.09 -25.53 6.41
CA GLN A 84 -3.40 -26.92 6.74
C GLN A 84 -4.71 -27.37 6.07
N ASN A 85 -5.75 -26.55 6.16
CA ASN A 85 -7.02 -26.82 5.48
C ASN A 85 -6.84 -26.94 3.96
N ALA A 86 -6.01 -26.08 3.36
CA ALA A 86 -5.72 -26.13 1.93
C ALA A 86 -5.04 -27.45 1.52
N LYS A 87 -4.10 -27.95 2.34
CA LYS A 87 -3.44 -29.26 2.13
C LYS A 87 -4.42 -30.42 2.23
N GLU A 88 -5.44 -30.31 3.07
CA GLU A 88 -6.50 -31.31 3.26
C GLU A 88 -7.69 -31.16 2.29
N GLY A 89 -7.67 -30.18 1.38
CA GLY A 89 -8.77 -29.91 0.46
C GLY A 89 -10.02 -29.29 1.10
N LYS A 90 -9.89 -28.72 2.31
CA LYS A 90 -10.95 -28.04 3.06
C LYS A 90 -10.97 -26.53 2.76
N SER A 91 -12.01 -25.86 3.28
CA SER A 91 -12.11 -24.38 3.22
C SER A 91 -10.89 -23.73 3.87
N SER A 92 -10.17 -22.94 3.07
CA SER A 92 -8.86 -22.36 3.40
C SER A 92 -8.89 -20.87 3.17
N SER A 93 -9.65 -20.16 4.02
CA SER A 93 -9.75 -18.70 3.96
C SER A 93 -9.06 -18.03 5.14
N VAL A 94 -8.52 -16.83 4.88
CA VAL A 94 -7.93 -15.94 5.89
C VAL A 94 -8.58 -14.58 5.76
N ASN A 95 -8.88 -13.99 6.92
CA ASN A 95 -9.38 -12.64 7.00
C ASN A 95 -8.29 -11.74 7.60
N PHE A 96 -7.67 -10.92 6.76
CA PHE A 96 -6.64 -9.95 7.18
C PHE A 96 -7.23 -8.66 7.76
N SER A 97 -8.55 -8.58 7.88
CA SER A 97 -9.25 -7.40 8.35
C SER A 97 -8.85 -7.04 9.77
N ASN A 98 -8.76 -5.73 10.02
CA ASN A 98 -8.42 -5.14 11.32
C ASN A 98 -7.02 -5.53 11.82
N GLN A 99 -6.15 -6.00 10.92
CA GLN A 99 -4.74 -6.22 11.22
C GLN A 99 -3.92 -5.02 10.73
N PRO A 100 -2.98 -4.50 11.53
CA PRO A 100 -2.04 -3.48 11.08
C PRO A 100 -1.30 -3.93 9.82
N HIS A 101 -1.15 -3.03 8.85
CA HIS A 101 -0.52 -3.33 7.55
C HIS A 101 0.90 -3.88 7.65
N ASN A 102 1.66 -3.45 8.65
CA ASN A 102 2.99 -3.99 8.95
C ASN A 102 2.90 -5.46 9.38
N ILE A 103 1.94 -5.81 10.23
CA ILE A 103 1.73 -7.20 10.66
C ILE A 103 1.33 -8.08 9.49
N ILE A 104 0.39 -7.61 8.65
CA ILE A 104 -0.01 -8.33 7.43
C ILE A 104 1.22 -8.62 6.56
N THR A 105 2.04 -7.61 6.30
CA THR A 105 3.22 -7.76 5.44
C THR A 105 4.24 -8.74 6.01
N GLU A 106 4.57 -8.64 7.30
CA GLU A 106 5.56 -9.53 7.91
C GLU A 106 5.07 -10.98 7.97
N VAL A 107 3.78 -11.21 8.32
CA VAL A 107 3.20 -12.55 8.27
C VAL A 107 3.18 -13.09 6.85
N LEU A 108 2.82 -12.28 5.85
CA LEU A 108 2.89 -12.70 4.46
C LEU A 108 4.33 -13.05 4.05
N ASN A 109 5.34 -12.31 4.52
CA ASN A 109 6.74 -12.63 4.26
C ASN A 109 7.08 -14.00 4.84
N GLU A 110 6.78 -14.23 6.12
CA GLU A 110 7.03 -15.49 6.81
C GLU A 110 6.46 -16.70 6.05
N PHE A 111 5.19 -16.60 5.62
CA PHE A 111 4.48 -17.72 5.00
C PHE A 111 4.62 -17.79 3.47
N ALA A 112 5.13 -16.76 2.79
CA ALA A 112 5.35 -16.82 1.33
C ALA A 112 6.53 -17.73 0.96
N TYR A 113 7.58 -17.73 1.78
CA TYR A 113 8.75 -18.57 1.59
C TYR A 113 8.51 -20.01 2.04
N SER A 114 9.21 -20.95 1.41
CA SER A 114 9.17 -22.35 1.81
C SER A 114 10.17 -22.65 2.92
N ASP A 115 9.78 -23.50 3.87
CA ASP A 115 10.65 -23.96 4.97
C ASP A 115 11.93 -24.66 4.48
N SER A 116 11.91 -25.18 3.25
CA SER A 116 13.06 -25.87 2.66
C SER A 116 14.08 -24.91 2.01
N GLY A 117 13.75 -23.62 1.92
CA GLY A 117 14.53 -22.63 1.17
C GLY A 117 14.51 -22.82 -0.35
N LYS A 118 13.78 -23.82 -0.86
CA LYS A 118 13.66 -24.13 -2.30
C LYS A 118 12.29 -23.79 -2.84
N TYR A 119 12.19 -23.56 -4.15
CA TYR A 119 10.91 -23.39 -4.81
C TYR A 119 10.01 -24.64 -4.61
N LYS A 120 8.74 -24.40 -4.27
CA LYS A 120 7.71 -25.44 -4.14
C LYS A 120 6.44 -25.02 -4.87
N LYS A 121 5.59 -26.01 -5.18
CA LYS A 121 4.25 -25.75 -5.72
C LYS A 121 3.47 -24.86 -4.73
N PRO A 122 2.90 -23.72 -5.16
CA PRO A 122 2.17 -22.83 -4.26
C PRO A 122 0.95 -23.49 -3.62
N ILE A 123 0.73 -23.15 -2.36
CA ILE A 123 -0.51 -23.41 -1.65
C ILE A 123 -1.33 -22.14 -1.70
N TYR A 124 -2.53 -22.24 -2.25
CA TYR A 124 -3.40 -21.10 -2.47
C TYR A 124 -4.41 -21.00 -1.35
N ILE A 125 -4.44 -19.86 -0.66
CA ILE A 125 -5.45 -19.54 0.35
C ILE A 125 -6.39 -18.44 -0.17
N GLN A 126 -7.65 -18.48 0.25
CA GLN A 126 -8.67 -17.50 -0.10
C GLN A 126 -8.59 -16.29 0.83
N VAL A 127 -8.57 -15.08 0.27
CA VAL A 127 -8.66 -13.84 1.07
C VAL A 127 -10.11 -13.42 1.21
N ILE A 128 -10.53 -13.09 2.44
CA ILE A 128 -11.85 -12.51 2.74
C ILE A 128 -11.65 -11.12 3.34
N TYR A 129 -12.41 -10.14 2.85
CA TYR A 129 -12.37 -8.75 3.29
C TYR A 129 -13.50 -8.40 4.26
N THR A 130 -13.40 -7.26 4.96
CA THR A 130 -14.42 -6.77 5.91
C THR A 130 -15.79 -6.59 5.28
N ASP A 131 -15.84 -6.20 4.01
CA ASP A 131 -17.08 -6.02 3.24
C ASP A 131 -17.71 -7.35 2.80
N GLY A 132 -17.14 -8.49 3.22
CA GLY A 132 -17.58 -9.84 2.86
C GLY A 132 -17.14 -10.27 1.46
N SER A 133 -16.51 -9.39 0.68
CA SER A 133 -16.03 -9.74 -0.64
C SER A 133 -14.82 -10.67 -0.56
N GLN A 134 -14.68 -11.52 -1.58
CA GLN A 134 -13.62 -12.52 -1.66
C GLN A 134 -12.59 -12.07 -2.69
N GLY A 135 -11.33 -11.93 -2.26
CA GLY A 135 -10.22 -11.59 -3.16
C GLY A 135 -9.83 -12.75 -4.07
N GLU A 136 -8.80 -12.54 -4.88
CA GLU A 136 -8.16 -13.67 -5.56
C GLU A 136 -7.33 -14.49 -4.58
N LYS A 137 -7.03 -15.74 -4.95
CA LYS A 137 -6.24 -16.61 -4.07
C LYS A 137 -4.80 -16.13 -3.96
N LEU A 138 -4.27 -16.19 -2.74
CA LEU A 138 -2.92 -15.79 -2.42
C LEU A 138 -1.98 -17.02 -2.42
N PRO A 139 -0.92 -17.04 -3.24
CA PRO A 139 0.07 -18.10 -3.22
C PRO A 139 1.01 -17.99 -2.02
N LEU A 140 1.17 -19.06 -1.27
CA LEU A 140 2.05 -19.15 -0.10
C LEU A 140 2.91 -20.44 -0.13
N GLN A 141 3.91 -20.51 0.77
CA GLN A 141 4.88 -21.59 0.96
C GLN A 141 5.62 -22.02 -0.32
N CYS A 142 5.92 -21.07 -1.19
CA CYS A 142 6.39 -21.35 -2.55
C CYS A 142 7.73 -20.73 -2.90
N LEU A 143 8.10 -19.61 -2.29
CA LEU A 143 9.30 -18.88 -2.64
C LEU A 143 10.56 -19.54 -2.05
N PRO A 144 11.66 -19.66 -2.81
CA PRO A 144 12.96 -19.98 -2.24
C PRO A 144 13.51 -18.80 -1.43
N ARG A 145 14.33 -19.06 -0.41
CA ARG A 145 15.14 -17.98 0.21
C ARG A 145 16.48 -17.94 -0.50
N HIS A 146 16.78 -16.81 -1.14
CA HIS A 146 18.06 -16.59 -1.78
C HIS A 146 19.08 -16.11 -0.76
N ASP A 147 19.96 -16.98 -0.28
CA ASP A 147 21.17 -16.55 0.43
C ASP A 147 22.34 -16.59 -0.57
N SER A 148 22.46 -15.51 -1.35
CA SER A 148 23.43 -15.44 -2.43
C SER A 148 24.20 -14.12 -2.43
N LYS A 149 25.44 -14.17 -2.93
CA LYS A 149 26.28 -12.98 -3.10
C LYS A 149 25.62 -11.97 -4.05
N GLU A 150 24.84 -12.47 -5.00
CA GLU A 150 24.07 -11.69 -5.96
C GLU A 150 22.96 -10.90 -5.25
N LEU A 151 22.24 -11.49 -4.30
CA LEU A 151 21.26 -10.76 -3.49
C LEU A 151 21.94 -9.67 -2.66
N ALA A 152 23.05 -9.99 -2.00
CA ALA A 152 23.81 -9.01 -1.22
C ALA A 152 24.35 -7.85 -2.10
N LYS A 153 24.66 -8.11 -3.37
CA LYS A 153 25.03 -7.07 -4.34
C LYS A 153 23.82 -6.24 -4.75
N LEU A 154 22.68 -6.89 -5.03
CA LEU A 154 21.44 -6.22 -5.38
C LEU A 154 21.01 -5.24 -4.28
N LEU A 155 20.98 -5.68 -3.02
CA LEU A 155 20.59 -4.89 -1.85
C LEU A 155 21.49 -3.65 -1.60
N LYS A 156 22.69 -3.60 -2.20
CA LYS A 156 23.58 -2.43 -2.14
C LYS A 156 23.36 -1.43 -3.28
N SER A 157 22.50 -1.76 -4.23
CA SER A 157 22.17 -0.87 -5.34
C SER A 157 21.31 0.30 -4.85
N PRO A 158 21.40 1.49 -5.46
CA PRO A 158 20.52 2.61 -5.13
C PRO A 158 19.05 2.20 -5.23
N PRO A 159 18.25 2.38 -4.16
CA PRO A 159 16.85 1.97 -4.18
C PRO A 159 15.99 3.00 -4.90
N LEU A 160 14.97 2.52 -5.61
CA LEU A 160 13.81 3.32 -5.96
C LEU A 160 12.94 3.44 -4.70
N ARG A 161 12.71 4.65 -4.20
CA ARG A 161 11.89 4.89 -3.02
C ARG A 161 10.46 5.21 -3.45
N ALA A 162 9.50 4.43 -2.98
CA ALA A 162 8.11 4.60 -3.33
C ALA A 162 7.23 4.67 -2.07
N THR A 163 6.30 5.60 -2.01
CA THR A 163 5.13 5.44 -1.12
C THR A 163 4.13 4.50 -1.76
N LEU A 164 3.46 3.67 -0.96
CA LEU A 164 2.43 2.76 -1.48
C LEU A 164 1.27 3.55 -2.11
N LEU A 165 0.86 4.67 -1.50
CA LEU A 165 -0.28 5.46 -1.95
C LEU A 165 0.01 6.96 -1.88
N SER A 166 -0.24 7.67 -2.98
CA SER A 166 -0.05 9.13 -3.05
C SER A 166 -0.92 9.89 -2.04
N MET A 167 -0.52 11.08 -1.58
CA MET A 167 -1.39 12.00 -0.80
C MET A 167 -1.94 11.44 0.51
N ARG A 168 -1.41 10.31 1.02
CA ARG A 168 -1.83 9.72 2.29
C ARG A 168 -0.92 10.12 3.46
N HIS A 169 0.34 10.40 3.15
CA HIS A 169 1.38 10.82 4.08
C HIS A 169 2.21 11.90 3.40
N LEU A 170 1.80 13.16 3.50
CA LEU A 170 2.47 14.28 2.81
C LEU A 170 3.92 14.47 3.30
N GLU A 171 4.22 14.01 4.52
CA GLU A 171 5.56 13.97 5.09
C GLU A 171 6.52 12.97 4.43
N LEU A 172 6.02 12.18 3.47
CA LEU A 172 6.83 11.30 2.62
C LEU A 172 7.15 11.92 1.26
N ASP A 173 6.45 12.97 0.83
CA ASP A 173 6.57 13.50 -0.54
C ASP A 173 7.99 14.02 -0.85
N ASP A 174 8.77 14.43 0.16
CA ASP A 174 10.17 14.84 0.03
C ASP A 174 11.18 13.69 0.18
N LYS A 175 10.74 12.49 0.58
CA LYS A 175 11.58 11.32 0.87
C LYS A 175 11.48 10.22 -0.18
N VAL A 176 10.39 10.18 -0.95
CA VAL A 176 10.11 9.17 -1.96
C VAL A 176 10.31 9.74 -3.36
N ASP A 177 10.72 8.89 -4.29
CA ASP A 177 10.91 9.26 -5.69
C ASP A 177 9.56 9.17 -6.45
N ILE A 178 8.68 8.25 -6.05
CA ILE A 178 7.38 8.01 -6.69
C ILE A 178 6.28 7.62 -5.68
N SER A 179 5.03 7.66 -6.13
CA SER A 179 3.91 6.93 -5.50
C SER A 179 3.57 5.70 -6.34
N TRP A 180 3.57 4.52 -5.73
CA TRP A 180 3.27 3.26 -6.41
C TRP A 180 1.83 3.21 -6.91
N PHE A 181 0.89 3.69 -6.10
CA PHE A 181 -0.50 3.86 -6.51
C PHE A 181 -0.97 5.30 -6.35
N ARG A 182 -1.91 5.71 -7.21
CA ARG A 182 -2.62 6.98 -7.08
C ARG A 182 -3.84 6.79 -6.17
N ASN A 183 -3.95 7.61 -5.14
CA ASN A 183 -5.06 7.55 -4.18
C ASN A 183 -6.43 7.63 -4.86
N ARG A 184 -6.58 8.51 -5.86
CA ARG A 184 -7.83 8.65 -6.62
C ARG A 184 -8.26 7.37 -7.34
N GLU A 185 -7.31 6.52 -7.74
CA GLU A 185 -7.60 5.29 -8.48
C GLU A 185 -7.91 4.13 -7.55
N VAL A 186 -7.27 4.13 -6.37
CA VAL A 186 -7.43 3.09 -5.36
C VAL A 186 -8.69 3.33 -4.52
N SER A 187 -8.92 4.56 -4.07
CA SER A 187 -10.00 4.96 -3.15
C SER A 187 -11.36 5.18 -3.85
N LYS A 188 -11.63 4.43 -4.92
CA LYS A 188 -12.94 4.43 -5.58
C LYS A 188 -13.92 3.61 -4.76
N THR A 189 -15.20 3.99 -4.77
CA THR A 189 -16.28 3.19 -4.18
C THR A 189 -16.47 1.92 -5.00
N ARG A 190 -15.95 0.80 -4.48
CA ARG A 190 -16.01 -0.55 -5.06
C ARG A 190 -15.70 -1.58 -3.98
N ALA A 191 -15.91 -2.87 -4.24
CA ALA A 191 -15.57 -3.91 -3.28
C ALA A 191 -14.06 -3.93 -2.99
N PHE A 192 -13.67 -4.38 -1.81
CA PHE A 192 -12.26 -4.48 -1.43
C PHE A 192 -11.50 -5.49 -2.27
N SER A 193 -12.16 -6.60 -2.65
CA SER A 193 -11.67 -7.55 -3.65
C SER A 193 -11.36 -6.91 -5.01
N GLU A 194 -12.19 -5.97 -5.48
CA GLU A 194 -11.96 -5.24 -6.73
C GLU A 194 -10.80 -4.24 -6.60
N THR A 195 -10.62 -3.64 -5.42
CA THR A 195 -9.48 -2.76 -5.12
C THR A 195 -8.18 -3.54 -5.06
N ASP A 196 -8.17 -4.70 -4.40
CA ASP A 196 -7.05 -5.66 -4.43
C ASP A 196 -6.71 -6.03 -5.87
N GLN A 197 -7.69 -6.48 -6.66
CA GLN A 197 -7.44 -6.88 -8.04
C GLN A 197 -6.87 -5.76 -8.90
N PHE A 198 -7.34 -4.52 -8.70
CA PHE A 198 -6.75 -3.34 -9.34
C PHE A 198 -5.28 -3.14 -8.93
N CYS A 199 -4.98 -3.14 -7.63
CA CYS A 199 -3.63 -2.95 -7.10
C CYS A 199 -2.67 -4.07 -7.53
N TYR A 200 -3.16 -5.30 -7.61
CA TYR A 200 -2.44 -6.44 -8.19
C TYR A 200 -2.07 -6.22 -9.65
N ALA A 201 -3.06 -5.91 -10.49
CA ALA A 201 -2.83 -5.72 -11.92
C ALA A 201 -1.84 -4.58 -12.19
N GLU A 202 -1.99 -3.48 -11.44
CA GLU A 202 -1.14 -2.32 -11.56
C GLU A 202 0.28 -2.57 -11.05
N THR A 203 0.44 -3.31 -9.95
CA THR A 203 1.76 -3.72 -9.45
C THR A 203 2.46 -4.64 -10.44
N LYS A 204 1.76 -5.64 -10.97
CA LYS A 204 2.32 -6.56 -11.96
C LYS A 204 2.81 -5.81 -13.20
N ARG A 205 2.01 -4.86 -13.71
CA ARG A 205 2.38 -3.99 -14.81
C ARG A 205 3.63 -3.17 -14.49
N GLN A 206 3.66 -2.48 -13.35
CA GLN A 206 4.81 -1.66 -12.95
C GLN A 206 6.08 -2.48 -12.75
N LEU A 207 6.01 -3.64 -12.08
CA LEU A 207 7.15 -4.53 -11.92
C LEU A 207 7.70 -5.01 -13.27
N VAL A 208 6.85 -5.37 -14.23
CA VAL A 208 7.29 -5.74 -15.58
C VAL A 208 7.99 -4.57 -16.29
N GLU A 209 7.41 -3.37 -16.23
CA GLU A 209 7.98 -2.19 -16.88
C GLU A 209 9.32 -1.78 -16.25
N THR A 210 9.40 -1.61 -14.92
CA THR A 210 10.62 -1.18 -14.22
C THR A 210 11.79 -2.13 -14.45
N ARG A 211 11.54 -3.43 -14.62
CA ARG A 211 12.61 -4.41 -14.85
C ARG A 211 13.23 -4.35 -16.22
N LYS A 212 12.62 -3.69 -17.19
CA LYS A 212 13.24 -3.48 -18.51
C LYS A 212 14.57 -2.72 -18.38
N ASP A 213 14.71 -1.94 -17.31
CA ASP A 213 15.93 -1.18 -16.98
C ASP A 213 16.95 -1.99 -16.15
N GLY A 214 16.63 -3.24 -15.78
CA GLY A 214 17.51 -4.16 -15.09
C GLY A 214 17.11 -4.50 -13.64
N PRO A 215 18.02 -5.13 -12.88
CA PRO A 215 17.80 -5.43 -11.47
C PRO A 215 17.61 -4.16 -10.62
N PHE A 216 16.66 -4.16 -9.69
CA PHE A 216 16.42 -3.00 -8.83
C PHE A 216 15.97 -3.38 -7.42
N VAL A 217 16.14 -2.43 -6.51
CA VAL A 217 15.64 -2.48 -5.13
C VAL A 217 14.54 -1.45 -4.98
N LEU A 218 13.40 -1.85 -4.42
CA LEU A 218 12.28 -0.98 -4.10
C LEU A 218 12.19 -0.81 -2.58
N HIS A 219 12.37 0.42 -2.10
CA HIS A 219 12.01 0.79 -0.73
C HIS A 219 10.55 1.24 -0.73
N LEU A 220 9.67 0.43 -0.15
CA LEU A 220 8.23 0.65 -0.18
C LEU A 220 7.74 1.17 1.18
N TYR A 221 7.50 2.48 1.26
CA TYR A 221 6.90 3.12 2.42
C TYR A 221 5.41 2.82 2.44
N GLN A 222 5.00 1.97 3.37
CA GLN A 222 3.63 1.47 3.41
C GLN A 222 2.66 2.41 4.10
N THR A 223 1.39 2.27 3.72
CA THR A 223 0.26 3.02 4.26
C THR A 223 -0.89 2.05 4.55
N GLY A 224 -1.80 2.40 5.47
CA GLY A 224 -2.79 1.50 6.06
C GLY A 224 -3.94 0.99 5.19
N LEU A 225 -3.83 0.94 3.86
CA LEU A 225 -4.90 0.39 3.02
C LEU A 225 -4.70 -1.09 2.70
N GLN A 226 -5.35 -1.94 3.50
CA GLN A 226 -5.26 -3.40 3.39
C GLN A 226 -5.41 -3.99 1.97
N PRO A 227 -6.45 -3.69 1.16
CA PRO A 227 -6.57 -4.29 -0.17
C PRO A 227 -5.42 -3.86 -1.10
N ALA A 228 -4.85 -2.67 -0.92
CA ALA A 228 -3.68 -2.24 -1.69
C ALA A 228 -2.41 -3.00 -1.28
N VAL A 229 -2.22 -3.23 0.01
CA VAL A 229 -1.12 -4.05 0.55
C VAL A 229 -1.23 -5.48 0.01
N ILE A 230 -2.39 -6.12 0.14
CA ILE A 230 -2.59 -7.51 -0.31
C ILE A 230 -2.40 -7.63 -1.83
N GLY A 231 -3.00 -6.73 -2.61
CA GLY A 231 -2.84 -6.73 -4.07
C GLY A 231 -1.38 -6.54 -4.50
N PHE A 232 -0.65 -5.65 -3.85
CA PHE A 232 0.78 -5.45 -4.08
C PHE A 232 1.59 -6.74 -3.80
N TYR A 233 1.45 -7.33 -2.61
CA TYR A 233 2.25 -8.51 -2.23
C TYR A 233 1.85 -9.76 -3.02
N ARG A 234 0.58 -9.90 -3.39
CA ARG A 234 0.15 -10.99 -4.29
C ARG A 234 0.85 -10.90 -5.64
N ALA A 235 0.93 -9.71 -6.23
CA ALA A 235 1.65 -9.48 -7.48
C ALA A 235 3.16 -9.71 -7.32
N LEU A 236 3.75 -9.25 -6.21
CA LEU A 236 5.15 -9.46 -5.90
C LEU A 236 5.49 -10.96 -5.78
N ILE A 237 4.70 -11.73 -5.03
CA ILE A 237 4.95 -13.17 -4.85
C ILE A 237 4.87 -13.88 -6.20
N GLU A 238 3.87 -13.61 -7.03
CA GLU A 238 3.78 -14.20 -8.37
C GLU A 238 4.97 -13.86 -9.25
N GLU A 239 5.49 -12.64 -9.13
CA GLU A 239 6.65 -12.19 -9.89
C GLU A 239 7.92 -12.94 -9.44
N LEU A 240 8.10 -13.11 -8.13
CA LEU A 240 9.21 -13.88 -7.57
C LEU A 240 9.10 -15.37 -7.93
N ILE A 241 7.88 -15.94 -7.95
CA ILE A 241 7.63 -17.32 -8.43
C ILE A 241 8.12 -17.50 -9.87
N GLN A 242 7.75 -16.59 -10.78
CA GLN A 242 8.14 -16.67 -12.20
C GLN A 242 9.66 -16.66 -12.39
N ARG A 243 10.39 -16.15 -11.40
CA ARG A 243 11.84 -15.94 -11.46
C ARG A 243 12.63 -16.77 -10.46
N ALA A 244 11.99 -17.70 -9.75
CA ALA A 244 12.61 -18.51 -8.70
C ALA A 244 13.85 -19.33 -9.15
N LYS A 245 14.07 -19.48 -10.47
CA LYS A 245 15.22 -20.17 -11.07
C LYS A 245 16.28 -19.24 -11.65
N LEU A 246 16.06 -17.92 -11.61
CA LEU A 246 16.97 -16.91 -12.14
C LEU A 246 17.71 -16.23 -10.97
N PRO A 247 18.85 -15.57 -11.24
CA PRO A 247 19.49 -14.72 -10.25
C PRO A 247 18.53 -13.63 -9.73
N PRO A 248 18.60 -13.25 -8.45
CA PRO A 248 17.78 -12.18 -7.88
C PRO A 248 17.90 -10.89 -8.69
N SER A 249 16.76 -10.35 -9.09
CA SER A 249 16.68 -9.12 -9.88
C SER A 249 15.71 -8.09 -9.33
N LEU A 250 15.03 -8.42 -8.24
CA LEU A 250 14.06 -7.58 -7.57
C LEU A 250 14.23 -7.83 -6.09
N ALA A 251 14.39 -6.75 -5.32
CA ALA A 251 14.22 -6.80 -3.88
C ALA A 251 13.22 -5.73 -3.47
N VAL A 252 12.25 -6.08 -2.62
CA VAL A 252 11.34 -5.11 -2.02
C VAL A 252 11.57 -5.08 -0.51
N ILE A 253 11.83 -3.90 0.03
CA ILE A 253 12.02 -3.67 1.46
C ILE A 253 10.88 -2.76 1.93
N PRO A 254 9.92 -3.27 2.72
CA PRO A 254 8.87 -2.42 3.27
C PRO A 254 9.43 -1.50 4.34
N PHE A 255 8.90 -0.29 4.44
CA PHE A 255 9.19 0.68 5.49
C PHE A 255 7.89 1.05 6.21
N TYR A 256 7.91 0.98 7.54
CA TYR A 256 6.75 1.25 8.40
C TYR A 256 7.02 2.44 9.31
N HIS A 257 6.04 3.32 9.46
CA HIS A 257 6.14 4.43 10.40
C HIS A 257 5.98 3.94 11.85
N ARG A 258 6.99 4.19 12.69
CA ARG A 258 6.95 3.97 14.13
C ARG A 258 7.07 5.30 14.85
N ARG A 259 6.04 5.66 15.64
CA ARG A 259 5.86 6.98 16.28
C ARG A 259 7.14 7.63 16.82
N LYS A 260 7.99 6.89 17.54
CA LYS A 260 9.20 7.43 18.20
C LYS A 260 10.49 7.32 17.38
N SER A 261 10.52 6.46 16.37
CA SER A 261 11.76 6.10 15.66
C SER A 261 11.70 6.37 14.15
N GLY A 262 10.60 6.97 13.67
CA GLY A 262 10.38 7.25 12.25
C GLY A 262 10.15 5.96 11.46
N TYR A 263 10.53 5.99 10.18
CA TYR A 263 10.36 4.85 9.29
C TYR A 263 11.44 3.79 9.54
N GLN A 264 11.01 2.54 9.77
CA GLN A 264 11.90 1.39 9.94
C GLN A 264 11.62 0.34 8.87
N SER A 265 12.68 -0.29 8.37
CA SER A 265 12.58 -1.38 7.40
C SER A 265 12.01 -2.64 8.04
N GLY A 266 11.19 -3.36 7.29
CA GLY A 266 10.79 -4.74 7.57
C GLY A 266 11.63 -5.76 6.83
N GLU A 267 11.13 -6.99 6.76
CA GLU A 267 11.83 -8.09 6.09
C GLU A 267 11.86 -7.93 4.57
N ALA A 268 13.00 -8.25 3.96
CA ALA A 268 13.18 -8.14 2.52
C ALA A 268 12.44 -9.24 1.76
N TRP A 269 11.97 -8.88 0.56
CA TRP A 269 11.32 -9.78 -0.39
C TRP A 269 12.18 -9.93 -1.64
N SER A 270 12.63 -11.13 -2.00
CA SER A 270 13.58 -11.36 -3.11
C SER A 270 13.55 -12.75 -3.68
#